data_AF-Q01U68-F1
#
_entry.id   AF-Q01U68-F1
#
_cell.length_a   1.000
_cell.length_b   1.000
_cell.length_c   1.000
_cell.angle_alpha   90.00
_cell.angle_beta   90.00
_cell.angle_gamma   90.00
#
_symmetry.space_group_name_H-M   'P 1'
#
loop_
_entity.id
_entity.type
_entity.pdbx_description
1 polymer ?
#
loop_
_entity_poly.entity_id
_entity_poly.type
_entity_poly.pdbx_seq_one_letter_code
_entity_poly.pdbx_strand_id
1 'polypeptide(L)'
;MRYTLLSRRRAVARMLGTVALVALVLAPVACKNKKVRVGATDEETPKMQSVLNMGDPKIEPQLITGFHGIEAAAWRWTAKQFTVALKPPFGSGQKGAKLTVKLTIPPVTIEKLKNVSLSATAGGSALPPETYTTPGDYFYVRDIPASLLTGDTLRVDFQLDKAIPPSSADIRELGIIVLNIGLESK
;
A
#
# COMPACT_ATOMS: atom_id res chain seq x y z
N MET A 1 -50.64 1.03 12.86
CA MET A 1 -51.59 0.44 13.83
C MET A 1 -52.66 -0.32 13.05
N ARG A 2 -52.92 -1.57 13.46
CA ARG A 2 -53.84 -2.54 12.85
C ARG A 2 -55.28 -2.03 12.81
N TYR A 3 -56.08 -2.49 11.84
CA TYR A 3 -57.44 -3.05 12.00
C TYR A 3 -57.84 -3.70 10.65
N THR A 4 -57.73 -5.03 10.55
CA THR A 4 -58.84 -6.01 10.52
C THR A 4 -59.72 -6.01 9.27
N LEU A 5 -59.38 -6.93 8.35
CA LEU A 5 -60.19 -8.05 7.86
C LEU A 5 -61.73 -7.99 7.88
N LEU A 6 -62.26 -8.51 6.77
CA LEU A 6 -63.53 -9.22 6.55
C LEU A 6 -64.76 -8.35 6.24
N SER A 7 -65.34 -8.57 5.06
CA SER A 7 -66.32 -9.66 4.94
C SER A 7 -66.90 -9.76 3.52
N ARG A 8 -67.19 -11.02 3.13
CA ARG A 8 -68.41 -11.50 2.45
C ARG A 8 -68.79 -10.86 1.10
N ARG A 9 -69.35 -11.55 0.11
CA ARG A 9 -69.79 -12.93 -0.22
C ARG A 9 -70.54 -12.71 -1.55
N ARG A 10 -70.52 -13.69 -2.44
CA ARG A 10 -71.57 -14.04 -3.46
C ARG A 10 -70.83 -14.91 -4.49
N ALA A 11 -70.69 -16.22 -4.29
CA ALA A 11 -71.69 -17.28 -4.44
C ALA A 11 -72.38 -17.28 -5.80
N VAL A 12 -72.57 -18.50 -6.32
CA VAL A 12 -73.44 -18.94 -7.43
C VAL A 12 -72.73 -18.97 -8.79
N ALA A 13 -72.78 -20.03 -9.61
CA ALA A 13 -73.14 -21.45 -9.50
C ALA A 13 -72.94 -22.07 -10.90
N ARG A 14 -73.09 -23.41 -10.96
CA ARG A 14 -73.41 -24.26 -12.13
C ARG A 14 -72.20 -24.76 -12.92
N MET A 15 -71.78 -26.01 -12.68
CA MET A 15 -72.36 -27.29 -13.16
C MET A 15 -71.94 -27.62 -14.59
N LEU A 16 -71.14 -28.69 -14.76
CA LEU A 16 -71.38 -29.87 -15.63
C LEU A 16 -70.05 -30.55 -16.05
N GLY A 17 -70.01 -31.89 -16.00
CA GLY A 17 -69.21 -32.68 -16.95
C GLY A 17 -68.09 -33.58 -16.41
N THR A 18 -68.46 -34.71 -15.81
CA THR A 18 -67.92 -36.08 -16.01
C THR A 18 -66.44 -36.38 -16.34
N VAL A 19 -65.83 -37.19 -15.45
CA VAL A 19 -65.06 -38.45 -15.68
C VAL A 19 -63.67 -38.37 -16.33
N ALA A 20 -62.62 -38.73 -15.56
CA ALA A 20 -61.80 -39.95 -15.74
C ALA A 20 -60.47 -39.87 -14.94
N LEU A 21 -60.14 -40.98 -14.27
CA LEU A 21 -58.84 -41.28 -13.66
C LEU A 21 -57.67 -41.06 -14.63
N VAL A 22 -56.50 -40.63 -14.14
CA VAL A 22 -55.21 -41.32 -14.27
C VAL A 22 -54.21 -40.70 -13.28
N ALA A 23 -53.59 -41.55 -12.47
CA ALA A 23 -52.51 -41.26 -11.55
C ALA A 23 -51.17 -41.05 -12.29
N LEU A 24 -50.30 -40.14 -11.83
CA LEU A 24 -48.84 -40.31 -11.97
C LEU A 24 -48.02 -39.31 -11.11
N VAL A 25 -47.15 -39.89 -10.27
CA VAL A 25 -45.88 -39.39 -9.72
C VAL A 25 -45.88 -38.24 -8.68
N LEU A 26 -45.76 -38.64 -7.41
CA LEU A 26 -45.10 -37.85 -6.37
C LEU A 26 -43.60 -37.74 -6.66
N ALA A 27 -43.12 -36.55 -7.05
CA ALA A 27 -41.70 -36.23 -7.01
C ALA A 27 -41.42 -35.38 -5.75
N PRO A 28 -40.53 -35.80 -4.83
CA PRO A 28 -40.11 -34.92 -3.75
C PRO A 28 -39.23 -33.81 -4.34
N VAL A 29 -39.69 -32.57 -4.21
CA VAL A 29 -38.88 -31.38 -4.49
C VAL A 29 -37.77 -31.34 -3.44
N ALA A 30 -36.64 -31.97 -3.75
CA ALA A 30 -35.42 -31.85 -2.97
C ALA A 30 -34.93 -30.41 -3.11
N CYS A 31 -35.22 -29.58 -2.10
CA CYS A 31 -34.60 -28.27 -1.94
C CYS A 31 -33.09 -28.44 -1.87
N LYS A 32 -32.43 -28.22 -3.02
CA LYS A 32 -31.00 -28.20 -3.15
C LYS A 32 -30.50 -26.91 -2.49
N ASN A 33 -30.31 -26.98 -1.18
CA ASN A 33 -29.70 -25.90 -0.39
C ASN A 33 -28.29 -25.66 -0.94
N LYS A 34 -28.18 -24.65 -1.81
CA LYS A 34 -26.92 -24.17 -2.35
C LYS A 34 -26.19 -23.52 -1.17
N LYS A 35 -25.32 -24.28 -0.49
CA LYS A 35 -24.39 -23.72 0.48
C LYS A 35 -23.53 -22.71 -0.27
N VAL A 36 -23.88 -21.43 -0.15
CA VAL A 36 -23.01 -20.32 -0.51
C VAL A 36 -21.82 -20.47 0.43
N ARG A 37 -20.74 -21.06 -0.07
CA ARG A 37 -19.42 -20.92 0.54
C ARG A 37 -19.09 -19.45 0.41
N VAL A 38 -19.33 -18.71 1.49
CA VAL A 38 -18.68 -17.41 1.71
C VAL A 38 -17.20 -17.74 1.62
N GLY A 39 -16.59 -17.40 0.48
CA GLY A 39 -15.14 -17.44 0.36
C GLY A 39 -14.60 -16.58 1.49
N ALA A 40 -13.66 -17.13 2.27
CA ALA A 40 -12.88 -16.31 3.16
C ALA A 40 -12.32 -15.18 2.31
N THR A 41 -12.73 -13.94 2.60
CA THR A 41 -11.97 -12.79 2.17
C THR A 41 -10.62 -12.96 2.85
N ASP A 42 -9.61 -13.40 2.08
CA ASP A 42 -8.22 -13.32 2.52
C ASP A 42 -7.95 -11.82 2.68
N GLU A 43 -8.18 -11.31 3.89
CA GLU A 43 -7.58 -10.06 4.35
C GLU A 43 -6.07 -10.31 4.34
N GLU A 44 -5.45 -10.15 3.17
CA GLU A 44 -4.01 -10.32 2.97
C GLU A 44 -3.32 -9.23 3.80
N THR A 45 -2.96 -9.59 5.03
CA THR A 45 -2.17 -8.71 5.91
C THR A 45 -0.95 -8.24 5.11
N PRO A 46 -0.73 -6.91 4.96
CA PRO A 46 0.34 -6.38 4.13
C PRO A 46 1.69 -6.96 4.56
N LYS A 47 2.27 -7.80 3.71
CA LYS A 47 3.57 -8.41 3.99
C LYS A 47 4.64 -7.33 3.88
N MET A 48 5.35 -7.08 4.98
CA MET A 48 6.48 -6.16 4.94
C MET A 48 7.53 -6.58 3.90
N GLN A 49 7.99 -5.61 3.14
CA GLN A 49 8.90 -5.76 2.03
C GLN A 49 10.29 -5.21 2.37
N SER A 50 11.33 -5.82 1.81
CA SER A 50 12.70 -5.32 1.87
C SER A 50 12.98 -4.23 0.85
N VAL A 51 12.15 -4.15 -0.20
CA VAL A 51 12.27 -3.20 -1.31
C VAL A 51 10.91 -2.56 -1.53
N LEU A 52 10.90 -1.24 -1.55
CA LEU A 52 9.72 -0.39 -1.65
C LEU A 52 9.75 0.34 -3.00
N ASN A 53 8.78 0.06 -3.86
CA ASN A 53 8.57 0.81 -5.09
C ASN A 53 7.61 1.98 -4.81
N MET A 54 8.06 3.22 -5.04
CA MET A 54 7.27 4.40 -4.71
C MET A 54 6.03 4.59 -5.60
N GLY A 55 5.90 3.86 -6.70
CA GLY A 55 4.66 3.79 -7.47
C GLY A 55 3.63 2.78 -6.95
N ASP A 56 4.00 1.92 -5.99
CA ASP A 56 3.08 0.92 -5.44
C ASP A 56 2.28 1.50 -4.26
N PRO A 57 0.94 1.48 -4.29
CA PRO A 57 0.13 1.87 -3.12
C PRO A 57 0.22 0.85 -1.98
N LYS A 58 0.56 -0.42 -2.24
CA LYS A 58 0.59 -1.48 -1.21
C LYS A 58 1.67 -1.29 -0.15
N ILE A 59 2.67 -0.44 -0.44
CA ILE A 59 3.77 -0.16 0.49
C ILE A 59 3.46 0.96 1.49
N GLU A 60 2.29 1.62 1.40
CA GLU A 60 1.92 2.71 2.31
C GLU A 60 2.10 2.40 3.80
N PRO A 61 1.78 1.18 4.31
CA PRO A 61 2.03 0.84 5.71
C PRO A 61 3.51 0.90 6.13
N GLN A 62 4.44 0.84 5.18
CA GLN A 62 5.88 0.95 5.40
C GLN A 62 6.43 2.36 5.16
N LEU A 63 5.62 3.30 4.68
CA LEU A 63 5.94 4.72 4.55
C LEU A 63 5.49 5.44 5.81
N ILE A 64 6.38 5.59 6.78
CA ILE A 64 6.02 6.07 8.11
C ILE A 64 5.67 7.56 8.11
N THR A 65 6.44 8.39 7.40
CA THR A 65 6.18 9.82 7.27
C THR A 65 6.97 10.43 6.10
N GLY A 66 6.57 11.64 5.68
CA GLY A 66 7.37 12.49 4.80
C GLY A 66 7.32 12.13 3.32
N PHE A 67 6.36 11.31 2.91
CA PHE A 67 6.09 11.01 1.51
C PHE A 67 4.80 11.69 1.07
N HIS A 68 4.85 12.35 -0.08
CA HIS A 68 3.65 12.87 -0.74
C HIS A 68 2.99 11.79 -1.59
N GLY A 69 1.84 12.13 -2.20
CA GLY A 69 1.09 11.20 -3.06
C GLY A 69 1.91 10.65 -4.23
N ILE A 70 1.46 9.51 -4.76
CA ILE A 70 2.05 8.89 -5.94
C ILE A 70 1.84 9.81 -7.14
N GLU A 71 2.90 10.07 -7.89
CA GLU A 71 2.87 10.82 -9.13
C GLU A 71 3.38 9.96 -10.29
N ALA A 72 2.78 10.18 -11.46
CA ALA A 72 3.04 9.42 -12.70
C ALA A 72 3.00 7.89 -12.52
N ALA A 73 2.24 7.38 -11.53
CA ALA A 73 2.18 5.96 -11.16
C ALA A 73 3.54 5.31 -10.85
N ALA A 74 4.57 6.09 -10.50
CA ALA A 74 5.95 5.60 -10.47
C ALA A 74 6.78 6.09 -9.28
N TRP A 75 6.46 7.26 -8.72
CA TRP A 75 7.34 7.90 -7.75
C TRP A 75 6.57 8.78 -6.77
N ARG A 76 7.26 9.24 -5.72
CA ARG A 76 6.72 10.17 -4.72
C ARG A 76 7.73 11.28 -4.46
N TRP A 77 7.26 12.52 -4.33
CA TRP A 77 8.05 13.58 -3.69
C TRP A 77 8.19 13.29 -2.19
N THR A 78 9.30 13.71 -1.60
CA THR A 78 9.48 13.69 -0.14
C THR A 78 9.30 15.08 0.47
N ALA A 79 9.00 15.13 1.75
CA ALA A 79 9.30 16.28 2.60
C ALA A 79 10.82 16.32 2.89
N LYS A 80 11.27 17.32 3.69
CA LYS A 80 12.66 17.42 4.11
C LYS A 80 13.12 16.20 4.93
N GLN A 81 12.22 15.65 5.73
CA GLN A 81 12.41 14.43 6.51
C GLN A 81 11.43 13.37 6.03
N PHE A 82 11.89 12.15 5.85
CA PHE A 82 11.02 11.04 5.49
C PHE A 82 11.55 9.74 6.09
N THR A 83 10.63 8.83 6.40
CA THR A 83 10.99 7.59 7.11
C THR A 83 10.28 6.41 6.48
N VAL A 84 11.02 5.32 6.31
CA VAL A 84 10.46 4.01 5.97
C VAL A 84 10.75 2.97 7.03
N ALA A 85 9.95 1.91 7.05
CA ALA A 85 10.25 0.65 7.71
C ALA A 85 10.52 -0.41 6.65
N LEU A 86 11.69 -1.06 6.70
CA LEU A 86 12.10 -2.09 5.74
C LEU A 86 12.21 -3.43 6.44
N LYS A 87 11.80 -4.52 5.78
CA LYS A 87 12.10 -5.86 6.26
C LYS A 87 13.57 -6.20 5.96
N PRO A 88 14.41 -6.59 6.93
CA PRO A 88 15.73 -7.12 6.62
C PRO A 88 15.65 -8.34 5.68
N PRO A 89 16.41 -8.37 4.56
CA PRO A 89 16.38 -9.50 3.65
C PRO A 89 16.98 -10.75 4.30
N PHE A 90 16.62 -11.93 3.80
CA PHE A 90 17.10 -13.20 4.34
C PHE A 90 18.64 -13.27 4.35
N GLY A 91 19.22 -13.74 5.46
CA GLY A 91 20.67 -13.86 5.64
C GLY A 91 21.41 -12.56 5.97
N SER A 92 20.74 -11.40 5.91
CA SER A 92 21.39 -10.10 6.14
C SER A 92 21.79 -9.86 7.60
N GLY A 93 21.14 -10.52 8.56
CA GLY A 93 21.58 -10.54 9.97
C GLY A 93 22.93 -11.23 10.20
N GLN A 94 23.49 -11.92 9.20
CA GLN A 94 24.84 -12.51 9.25
C GLN A 94 25.84 -11.75 8.38
N LYS A 95 25.43 -11.34 7.18
CA LYS A 95 26.32 -10.75 6.16
C LYS A 95 26.27 -9.23 6.08
N GLY A 96 25.26 -8.61 6.69
CA GLY A 96 24.90 -7.22 6.43
C GLY A 96 24.05 -7.08 5.16
N ALA A 97 23.67 -5.83 4.88
CA ALA A 97 22.93 -5.46 3.68
C ALA A 97 23.48 -4.16 3.08
N LYS A 98 23.04 -3.83 1.87
CA LYS A 98 23.16 -2.50 1.29
C LYS A 98 21.78 -1.84 1.30
N LEU A 99 21.72 -0.64 1.87
CA LEU A 99 20.61 0.28 1.67
C LEU A 99 20.82 0.99 0.34
N THR A 100 19.83 0.92 -0.54
CA THR A 100 19.83 1.60 -1.84
C THR A 100 18.60 2.50 -1.94
N VAL A 101 18.80 3.76 -2.30
CA VAL A 101 17.72 4.69 -2.67
C VAL A 101 17.93 5.14 -4.10
N LYS A 102 16.99 4.79 -4.98
CA LYS A 102 16.91 5.35 -6.33
C LYS A 102 16.11 6.64 -6.27
N LEU A 103 16.75 7.75 -6.60
CA LEU A 103 16.18 9.08 -6.48
C LEU A 103 16.46 9.94 -7.72
N THR A 104 15.66 10.98 -7.89
CA THR A 104 15.89 12.05 -8.86
C THR A 104 16.02 13.37 -8.11
N ILE A 105 16.99 14.18 -8.53
CA ILE A 105 17.14 15.59 -8.15
C ILE A 105 16.58 16.44 -9.30
N PRO A 106 15.38 17.05 -9.14
CA PRO A 106 14.80 17.86 -10.21
C PRO A 106 15.55 19.17 -10.44
N PRO A 107 15.53 19.74 -11.66
CA PRO A 107 16.18 21.01 -11.97
C PRO A 107 15.84 22.14 -10.99
N VAL A 108 14.54 22.26 -10.65
CA VAL A 108 14.04 23.28 -9.70
C VAL A 108 14.70 23.19 -8.32
N THR A 109 15.13 22.00 -7.88
CA THR A 109 15.82 21.81 -6.60
C THR A 109 17.19 22.48 -6.62
N ILE A 110 17.98 22.26 -7.68
CA ILE A 110 19.30 22.89 -7.82
C ILE A 110 19.19 24.38 -8.14
N GLU A 111 18.24 24.80 -8.96
CA GLU A 111 18.01 26.20 -9.27
C GLU A 111 17.75 27.03 -8.00
N LYS A 112 16.87 26.51 -7.11
CA LYS A 112 16.48 27.19 -5.87
C LYS A 112 17.47 27.00 -4.73
N LEU A 113 17.98 25.78 -4.51
CA LEU A 113 18.76 25.43 -3.31
C LEU A 113 20.27 25.35 -3.56
N LYS A 114 20.71 25.38 -4.82
CA LYS A 114 22.10 25.20 -5.31
C LYS A 114 22.70 23.82 -5.08
N ASN A 115 22.38 23.19 -3.96
CA ASN A 115 22.68 21.81 -3.64
C ASN A 115 21.69 21.27 -2.62
N VAL A 116 21.66 19.95 -2.48
CA VAL A 116 20.94 19.26 -1.43
C VAL A 116 21.75 18.07 -0.96
N SER A 117 21.80 17.83 0.35
CA SER A 117 22.51 16.71 0.95
C SER A 117 21.52 15.74 1.58
N LEU A 118 21.57 14.48 1.18
CA LEU A 118 20.79 13.38 1.76
C LEU A 118 21.63 12.66 2.80
N SER A 119 21.07 12.48 3.98
CA SER A 119 21.62 11.65 5.06
C SER A 119 20.56 10.66 5.54
N ALA A 120 21.01 9.61 6.22
CA ALA A 120 20.13 8.60 6.75
C ALA A 120 20.60 8.11 8.13
N THR A 121 19.66 7.62 8.94
CA THR A 121 19.92 6.91 10.18
C THR A 121 19.16 5.58 10.12
N ALA A 122 19.88 4.46 10.23
CA ALA A 122 19.30 3.13 10.19
C ALA A 122 19.43 2.47 11.56
N GLY A 123 18.30 2.09 12.17
CA GLY A 123 18.32 1.46 13.50
C GLY A 123 19.05 2.29 14.58
N GLY A 124 19.01 3.62 14.47
CA GLY A 124 19.73 4.55 15.36
C GLY A 124 21.20 4.83 14.99
N SER A 125 21.77 4.15 14.00
CA SER A 125 23.12 4.41 13.51
C SER A 125 23.10 5.39 12.33
N ALA A 126 23.84 6.50 12.45
CA ALA A 126 24.00 7.46 11.37
C ALA A 126 24.78 6.85 10.20
N LEU A 127 24.32 7.11 8.98
CA LEU A 127 24.97 6.72 7.74
C LEU A 127 25.59 7.96 7.07
N PRO A 128 26.74 7.82 6.37
CA PRO A 128 27.38 8.95 5.71
C PRO A 128 26.42 9.72 4.77
N PRO A 129 26.44 11.06 4.78
CA PRO A 129 25.63 11.86 3.86
C PRO A 129 26.16 11.80 2.42
N GLU A 130 25.37 12.29 1.47
CA GLU A 130 25.75 12.53 0.07
C GLU A 130 25.18 13.86 -0.41
N THR A 131 25.98 14.67 -1.08
CA THR A 131 25.57 15.98 -1.59
C THR A 131 25.43 15.96 -3.10
N TYR A 132 24.28 16.45 -3.59
CA TYR A 132 23.96 16.60 -5.00
C TYR A 132 23.98 18.06 -5.41
N THR A 133 24.73 18.38 -6.45
CA THR A 133 24.91 19.75 -6.97
C THR A 133 24.39 19.93 -8.39
N THR A 134 23.94 18.86 -9.03
CA THR A 134 23.40 18.86 -10.38
C THR A 134 22.07 18.10 -10.44
N PRO A 135 21.16 18.47 -11.36
CA PRO A 135 19.95 17.70 -11.57
C PRO A 135 20.27 16.34 -12.19
N GLY A 136 19.43 15.34 -11.95
CA GLY A 136 19.56 14.01 -12.55
C GLY A 136 19.11 12.87 -11.65
N ASP A 137 19.33 11.66 -12.12
CA ASP A 137 19.03 10.42 -11.39
C ASP A 137 20.27 9.92 -10.65
N TYR A 138 20.08 9.46 -9.42
CA TYR A 138 21.15 9.03 -8.53
C TYR A 138 20.78 7.78 -7.74
N PHE A 139 21.81 7.15 -7.19
CA PHE A 139 21.70 6.09 -6.18
C PHE A 139 22.44 6.49 -4.92
N TYR A 140 21.71 6.68 -3.83
CA TYR A 140 22.31 6.76 -2.49
C TYR A 140 22.46 5.34 -1.95
N VAL A 141 23.70 4.85 -1.84
CA VAL A 141 24.01 3.48 -1.42
C VAL A 141 24.84 3.48 -0.15
N ARG A 142 24.37 2.79 0.90
CA ARG A 142 25.11 2.68 2.18
C ARG A 142 25.12 1.26 2.70
N ASP A 143 26.23 0.88 3.30
CA ASP A 143 26.37 -0.40 3.97
C ASP A 143 25.64 -0.39 5.32
N ILE A 144 24.83 -1.41 5.56
CA ILE A 144 24.17 -1.66 6.83
C ILE A 144 24.84 -2.86 7.49
N PRO A 145 25.44 -2.70 8.69
CA PRO A 145 26.06 -3.80 9.40
C PRO A 145 25.02 -4.85 9.83
N ALA A 146 25.44 -6.11 9.86
CA ALA A 146 24.60 -7.26 10.22
C ALA A 146 23.93 -7.11 11.60
N SER A 147 24.61 -6.46 12.55
CA SER A 147 24.12 -6.20 13.90
C SER A 147 22.84 -5.35 13.96
N LEU A 148 22.54 -4.57 12.91
CA LEU A 148 21.31 -3.78 12.82
C LEU A 148 20.17 -4.52 12.12
N LEU A 149 20.41 -5.74 11.64
CA LEU A 149 19.51 -6.50 10.75
C LEU A 149 19.02 -7.81 11.39
N THR A 150 19.07 -7.90 12.72
CA THR A 150 18.68 -9.10 13.47
C THR A 150 17.17 -9.17 13.79
N GLY A 151 16.46 -8.05 13.69
CA GLY A 151 15.01 -7.98 13.92
C GLY A 151 14.18 -8.19 12.66
N ASP A 152 12.85 -8.16 12.80
CA ASP A 152 11.92 -8.28 11.67
C ASP A 152 11.76 -7.00 10.84
N THR A 153 12.15 -5.86 11.42
CA THR A 153 11.99 -4.52 10.85
C THR A 153 13.23 -3.67 11.10
N LEU A 154 13.68 -2.95 10.09
CA LEU A 154 14.65 -1.85 10.20
C LEU A 154 13.95 -0.54 9.87
N ARG A 155 13.87 0.38 10.85
CA ARG A 155 13.50 1.76 10.60
C ARG A 155 14.68 2.51 9.98
N VAL A 156 14.42 3.26 8.91
CA VAL A 156 15.39 4.16 8.28
C VAL A 156 14.80 5.56 8.22
N ASP A 157 15.44 6.49 8.93
CA ASP A 157 15.10 7.92 8.96
C ASP A 157 16.01 8.66 7.98
N PHE A 158 15.43 9.32 6.98
CA PHE A 158 16.16 10.13 6.02
C PHE A 158 15.97 11.62 6.31
N GLN A 159 17.02 12.38 6.06
CA GLN A 159 17.05 13.82 6.27
C GLN A 159 17.78 14.50 5.12
N LEU A 160 17.11 15.47 4.50
CA LEU A 160 17.72 16.44 3.62
C LEU A 160 18.20 17.65 4.42
N ASP A 161 19.35 18.22 4.10
CA ASP A 161 19.80 19.48 4.73
C ASP A 161 18.85 20.66 4.44
N LYS A 162 18.25 20.65 3.23
CA LYS A 162 17.33 21.67 2.72
C LYS A 162 16.18 21.03 1.93
N ALA A 163 15.07 21.75 1.84
CA ALA A 163 13.94 21.43 0.98
C ALA A 163 13.35 22.74 0.43
N ILE A 164 12.63 22.66 -0.68
CA ILE A 164 11.88 23.79 -1.24
C ILE A 164 10.66 24.01 -0.33
N PRO A 165 10.48 25.21 0.24
CA PRO A 165 9.34 25.49 1.10
C PRO A 165 8.03 25.55 0.28
N PRO A 166 6.87 25.34 0.94
CA PRO A 166 5.57 25.62 0.35
C PRO A 166 5.50 27.01 -0.29
N SER A 167 4.73 27.10 -1.39
CA SER A 167 4.51 28.33 -2.14
C SER A 167 3.10 28.35 -2.74
N SER A 168 2.74 29.42 -3.45
CA SER A 168 1.49 29.47 -4.20
C SER A 168 1.45 28.51 -5.39
N ALA A 169 2.60 28.08 -5.91
CA ALA A 169 2.70 27.14 -7.03
C ALA A 169 2.55 25.67 -6.58
N ASP A 170 3.03 25.35 -5.37
CA ASP A 170 2.85 24.05 -4.73
C ASP A 170 2.85 24.26 -3.21
N ILE A 171 1.78 23.84 -2.55
CA ILE A 171 1.57 24.02 -1.11
C ILE A 171 2.37 23.03 -0.25
N ARG A 172 3.06 22.07 -0.87
CA ARG A 172 3.86 21.06 -0.19
C ARG A 172 5.28 21.58 0.06
N GLU A 173 5.91 21.09 1.12
CA GLU A 173 7.37 21.12 1.23
C GLU A 173 7.95 20.05 0.31
N LEU A 174 8.81 20.42 -0.64
CA LEU A 174 9.36 19.51 -1.64
C LEU A 174 10.86 19.30 -1.43
N GLY A 175 11.23 18.06 -1.10
CA GLY A 175 12.61 17.61 -0.97
C GLY A 175 13.17 17.09 -2.29
N ILE A 176 13.21 15.76 -2.42
CA ILE A 176 13.65 15.04 -3.62
C ILE A 176 12.53 14.13 -4.13
N ILE A 177 12.69 13.59 -5.33
CA ILE A 177 11.82 12.53 -5.85
C ILE A 177 12.46 11.18 -5.54
N VAL A 178 11.70 10.26 -4.96
CA VAL A 178 12.15 8.89 -4.70
C VAL A 178 11.35 7.93 -5.57
N LEU A 179 12.06 6.99 -6.20
CA LEU A 179 11.49 5.95 -7.04
C LEU A 179 11.52 4.59 -6.31
N ASN A 180 12.60 4.32 -5.58
CA ASN A 180 12.79 3.06 -4.88
C ASN A 180 13.62 3.23 -3.63
N ILE A 181 13.29 2.51 -2.56
CA ILE A 181 14.14 2.33 -1.38
C ILE A 181 14.21 0.84 -1.08
N GLY A 182 15.40 0.28 -0.90
CA GLY A 182 15.55 -1.15 -0.63
C GLY A 182 16.74 -1.53 0.24
N LEU A 183 16.62 -2.69 0.87
CA LEU A 183 17.70 -3.45 1.48
C LEU A 183 18.01 -4.68 0.62
N GLU A 184 19.26 -4.83 0.23
CA GLU A 184 19.77 -5.99 -0.49
C GLU A 184 20.81 -6.70 0.38
N SER A 185 20.67 -8.02 0.58
CA SER A 185 21.69 -8.78 1.31
C SER A 185 23.03 -8.69 0.58
N LYS A 186 24.11 -8.62 1.36
CA LYS A 186 25.47 -8.83 0.84
C LYS A 186 25.75 -10.30 0.54
#